data_AF-A0A9X1KB45-F1
#
_entry.id   AF-A0A9X1KB45-F1
#
_cell.length_a   1.000
_cell.length_b   1.000
_cell.length_c   1.000
_cell.angle_alpha   90.00
_cell.angle_beta   90.00
_cell.angle_gamma   90.00
#
_symmetry.space_group_name_H-M   'P 1'
#
loop_
_entity.id
_entity.type
_entity.pdbx_description
1 polymer ?
#
loop_
_entity_poly.entity_id
_entity_poly.type
_entity_poly.pdbx_seq_one_letter_code
_entity_poly.pdbx_strand_id
1 'polypeptide(L)' 'MATRSKYGNKKHEVDGITFDSKAEARYYMKLKRNGMSFMPLSETYCAMQEDVLLQEGYLCNDRKIAPIYYRADFVI' A
#
# COMPACT_ATOMS: atom_id res chain seq x y z
N MET A 1 -8.34 4.36 -28.42
CA MET A 1 -8.83 5.45 -27.56
C MET A 1 -8.52 5.08 -26.12
N ALA A 2 -7.72 5.88 -25.40
CA ALA A 2 -7.36 5.56 -24.01
C ALA A 2 -8.63 5.61 -23.15
N THR A 3 -9.04 4.45 -22.64
CA THR A 3 -10.16 4.31 -21.71
C THR A 3 -9.83 5.07 -20.44
N ARG A 4 -10.48 6.23 -20.27
CA ARG A 4 -10.36 7.03 -19.06
C ARG A 4 -10.87 6.19 -17.89
N SER A 5 -10.07 6.05 -16.83
CA SER A 5 -10.46 5.33 -15.62
C SER A 5 -11.75 5.93 -15.05
N LYS A 6 -12.59 5.11 -14.38
CA LYS A 6 -13.91 5.49 -13.86
C LYS A 6 -13.89 6.82 -13.08
N TYR A 7 -12.78 7.12 -12.40
CA TYR A 7 -12.59 8.33 -11.61
C TYR A 7 -11.53 9.30 -12.16
N GLY A 8 -11.02 9.07 -13.38
CA GLY A 8 -9.92 9.85 -13.94
C GLY A 8 -8.67 9.85 -13.06
N ASN A 9 -8.50 8.78 -12.28
CA ASN A 9 -7.37 8.63 -11.38
C ASN A 9 -6.08 8.59 -12.22
N LYS A 10 -5.06 9.30 -11.73
CA LYS A 10 -3.76 9.42 -12.38
C LYS A 10 -2.70 9.06 -11.36
N LYS A 11 -1.73 8.26 -11.79
CA LYS A 11 -0.53 8.01 -11.02
C LYS A 11 0.13 9.33 -10.67
N HIS A 12 0.59 9.45 -9.43
CA HIS A 12 1.19 10.67 -8.92
C HIS A 12 2.51 10.33 -8.28
N GLU A 13 3.58 10.94 -8.79
CA GLU A 13 4.92 10.73 -8.26
C GLU A 13 5.24 11.82 -7.23
N VAL A 14 5.68 11.41 -6.04
CA VAL A 14 6.14 12.29 -4.97
C VAL A 14 7.42 11.72 -4.39
N ASP A 15 8.48 12.52 -4.30
CA ASP A 15 9.80 12.12 -3.77
C ASP A 15 10.38 10.84 -4.44
N GLY A 16 10.06 10.61 -5.72
CA GLY A 16 10.47 9.41 -6.46
C GLY A 16 9.61 8.16 -6.21
N ILE A 17 8.59 8.24 -5.37
CA ILE A 17 7.61 7.17 -5.13
C ILE A 17 6.39 7.41 -6.02
N THR A 18 6.02 6.41 -6.82
CA THR A 18 4.81 6.46 -7.65
C THR A 18 3.61 5.93 -6.88
N PHE A 19 2.65 6.80 -6.60
CA PHE A 19 1.37 6.46 -5.99
C PHE A 19 0.31 6.23 -7.06
N ASP A 20 -0.63 5.33 -6.80
CA ASP A 20 -1.72 5.03 -7.72
C ASP A 20 -2.81 6.10 -7.65
N SER A 21 -2.89 6.86 -6.56
CA SER A 21 -3.82 7.98 -6.42
C SER A 21 -3.22 9.24 -5.80
N LYS A 22 -3.86 10.39 -6.09
CA LYS A 22 -3.55 11.67 -5.40
C LYS A 22 -3.87 11.63 -3.91
N ALA A 23 -4.75 10.73 -3.46
CA ALA A 23 -5.14 10.63 -2.06
C ALA A 23 -4.02 10.00 -1.23
N GLU A 24 -3.43 8.90 -1.72
CA GLU A 24 -2.25 8.26 -1.13
C GLU A 24 -1.09 9.24 -1.02
N ALA A 25 -0.76 9.94 -2.11
CA ALA A 25 0.33 10.91 -2.12
C ALA A 25 0.14 12.03 -1.07
N ARG A 26 -1.09 12.52 -0.89
CA ARG A 26 -1.39 13.50 0.17
C ARG A 26 -1.23 12.91 1.56
N TYR A 27 -1.61 11.65 1.75
CA TYR A 27 -1.46 10.97 3.04
C TYR A 27 0.01 10.74 3.38
N TYR A 28 0.81 10.29 2.41
CA TYR A 28 2.27 10.19 2.51
C TYR A 28 2.90 11.54 2.93
N MET A 29 2.52 12.65 2.29
CA MET A 29 3.00 13.98 2.68
C MET A 29 2.61 14.37 4.11
N LYS A 30 1.42 13.96 4.58
CA LYS A 30 0.98 14.19 5.95
C LYS A 30 1.82 13.39 6.94
N LEU A 31 2.10 12.12 6.66
CA LEU A 31 2.98 11.28 7.47
C LEU A 31 4.39 11.86 7.55
N LYS A 32 4.96 12.28 6.43
CA LYS A 32 6.27 12.94 6.37
C LYS A 32 6.30 14.22 7.22
N ARG A 33 5.24 15.05 7.17
CA ARG A 33 5.11 16.25 8.01
C ARG A 33 5.01 15.94 9.50
N ASN A 34 4.44 14.79 9.86
CA ASN A 34 4.32 14.34 11.24
C ASN A 34 5.63 13.73 11.79
N GLY A 35 6.71 13.74 11.01
CA GLY A 35 8.01 13.19 11.44
C GLY A 35 8.11 11.66 11.28
N MET A 36 7.21 11.05 10.51
CA MET A 36 7.33 9.65 10.15
C MET A 36 8.49 9.47 9.17
N SER A 37 9.29 8.45 9.41
CA SER A 37 10.39 8.09 8.55
C SER A 37 10.02 6.84 7.77
N PHE A 38 10.39 6.81 6.49
CA PHE A 38 10.16 5.65 5.62
C PHE A 38 11.43 4.78 5.53
N MET A 39 12.37 4.99 6.45
CA MET A 39 13.58 4.17 6.58
C MET A 39 13.38 3.11 7.67
N PRO A 40 13.64 1.81 7.39
CA PRO A 40 13.40 0.70 8.32
C PRO A 40 14.09 0.79 9.69
N LEU A 41 15.13 1.63 9.81
CA LEU A 41 15.96 1.77 11.02
C LEU A 41 15.54 2.94 11.93
N SER A 42 14.39 3.55 11.66
CA SER A 42 13.89 4.68 12.45
C SER A 42 12.86 4.23 13.48
N GLU A 43 12.81 4.90 14.64
CA GLU A 43 11.81 4.62 15.68
C GLU A 43 10.37 4.93 15.23
N THR A 44 10.21 5.79 14.22
CA THR A 44 8.93 6.19 13.60
C THR A 44 8.80 5.63 12.18
N TYR A 45 9.21 4.38 11.98
CA TYR A 45 9.18 3.74 10.67
C TYR A 45 7.75 3.52 10.17
N CYS A 46 7.47 4.02 8.97
CA CYS A 46 6.25 3.73 8.23
C CYS A 46 6.59 2.85 7.03
N ALA A 47 6.09 1.62 7.03
CA ALA A 47 6.19 0.74 5.87
C ALA A 47 5.09 1.08 4.86
N MET A 48 5.38 0.93 3.57
CA MET A 48 4.43 1.21 2.49
C MET A 48 4.25 -0.02 1.61
N GLN A 49 3.01 -0.26 1.16
CA GLN A 49 2.67 -1.37 0.27
C GLN A 49 3.02 -2.75 0.85
N GLU A 50 2.90 -2.92 2.16
CA GLU A 50 3.18 -4.19 2.84
C GLU A 50 2.01 -5.16 2.69
N ASP A 51 2.34 -6.42 2.43
CA ASP A 51 1.37 -7.51 2.36
C ASP A 51 1.15 -8.11 3.76
N VAL A 52 -0.02 -7.83 4.34
CA VAL A 52 -0.44 -8.37 5.62
C VAL A 52 -1.23 -9.66 5.38
N LEU A 53 -0.75 -10.77 5.93
CA LEU A 53 -1.46 -12.05 5.88
C LEU A 53 -2.76 -11.95 6.68
N LEU A 54 -3.91 -12.05 6.00
CA LEU A 54 -5.21 -12.11 6.66
C LEU A 54 -5.61 -13.54 7.00
N GLN A 55 -5.31 -14.47 6.09
CA GLN A 55 -5.66 -15.87 6.23
C GLN A 55 -4.59 -16.75 5.62
N GLU A 56 -4.09 -17.70 6.39
CA GLU A 56 -3.17 -18.72 5.89
C GLU A 56 -3.83 -19.61 4.84
N GLY A 57 -3.02 -20.12 3.92
CA GLY A 57 -3.47 -21.15 3.00
C GLY A 57 -3.75 -22.44 3.78
N TYR A 58 -4.87 -23.09 3.49
CA TYR A 58 -5.29 -24.29 4.21
C TYR A 58 -5.89 -25.32 3.26
N LEU A 59 -5.95 -26.57 3.70
CA LEU A 59 -6.58 -27.67 2.98
C LEU A 59 -8.04 -27.79 3.44
N CYS A 60 -8.97 -27.79 2.49
CA CYS A 60 -10.38 -28.03 2.73
C CYS A 60 -10.91 -29.02 1.69
N ASN A 61 -11.39 -30.19 2.12
CA ASN A 61 -11.96 -31.23 1.25
C ASN A 61 -11.05 -31.56 0.05
N ASP A 62 -9.78 -31.90 0.32
CA ASP A 62 -8.74 -32.19 -0.67
C ASP A 62 -8.39 -31.06 -1.65
N ARG A 63 -8.89 -29.84 -1.41
CA ARG A 63 -8.52 -28.64 -2.16
C ARG A 63 -7.60 -27.76 -1.33
N LYS A 64 -6.49 -27.35 -1.93
CA LYS A 64 -5.62 -26.31 -1.36
C LYS A 64 -6.22 -24.95 -1.64
N ILE A 65 -6.58 -24.23 -0.59
CA ILE A 65 -7.01 -22.84 -0.64
C ILE A 65 -5.77 -21.97 -0.44
N ALA A 66 -5.59 -20.99 -1.32
CA ALA A 66 -4.46 -20.06 -1.26
C ALA A 66 -4.62 -19.08 -0.08
N PRO A 67 -3.50 -18.62 0.50
CA PRO A 67 -3.52 -17.55 1.50
C PRO A 67 -4.09 -16.26 0.92
N ILE A 68 -4.75 -15.49 1.79
CA ILE A 68 -5.29 -14.18 1.46
C ILE A 68 -4.39 -13.13 2.11
N TYR A 69 -3.87 -12.23 1.29
CA TYR A 69 -3.09 -11.08 1.71
C TYR A 69 -3.88 -9.81 1.52
N TYR A 70 -3.78 -8.91 2.50
CA TYR A 70 -4.21 -7.53 2.39
C TYR A 70 -2.99 -6.66 2.17
N ARG A 71 -2.93 -6.00 1.01
CA ARG A 71 -1.87 -5.06 0.70
C ARG A 71 -2.22 -3.70 1.31
N ALA A 72 -1.56 -3.35 2.40
CA ALA A 72 -1.75 -2.08 3.08
C ALA A 72 -0.92 -0.98 2.42
N ASP A 73 -1.55 0.15 2.07
CA ASP A 73 -0.84 1.29 1.48
C ASP A 73 0.18 1.90 2.45
N PHE A 74 -0.16 1.94 3.75
CA PHE A 74 0.68 2.46 4.83
C PHE A 74 0.51 1.60 6.09
N VAL A 75 1.61 1.20 6.70
CA VAL A 75 1.69 0.56 8.03
C VAL A 75 2.52 1.46 8.92
N ILE A 76 1.96 1.82 10.07
CA ILE A 76 2.49 2.81 11.03
C ILE A 76 2.85 2.11 12.33
#